data_AF-A0AAP3DDY1-F1
#
_entry.id   AF-A0AAP3DDY1-F1
#
_cell.length_a   1.000
_cell.length_b   1.000
_cell.length_c   1.000
_cell.angle_alpha   90.00
_cell.angle_beta   90.00
_cell.angle_gamma   90.00
#
_symmetry.space_group_name_H-M   'P 1'
#
loop_
_entity.id
_entity.type
_entity.pdbx_description
1 polymer ?
#
loop_
_entity_poly.entity_id
_entity_poly.type
_entity_poly.pdbx_seq_one_letter_code
_entity_poly.pdbx_strand_id
1 'polypeptide(L)'
;MFAQIIKELRTKNKYSHQQIADKIGITRQAYSNYEKGRVPDTPIVQKIADIYGVSIDYLLGRSVDLETEEIIRDLETLSEDKKRVILDMIKSYVQANK
;
A
#
# COMPACT_ATOMS: atom_id res chain seq x y z
N MET A 1 -2.04 -0.94 -8.56
CA MET A 1 -1.55 -0.38 -7.28
C MET A 1 -2.69 -0.12 -6.30
N PHE A 2 -3.51 0.92 -6.48
CA PHE A 2 -4.62 1.26 -5.56
C PHE A 2 -5.54 0.07 -5.20
N ALA A 3 -6.10 -0.60 -6.21
CA ALA A 3 -7.01 -1.74 -6.02
C ALA A 3 -6.40 -2.88 -5.19
N GLN A 4 -5.09 -3.11 -5.34
CA GLN A 4 -4.36 -4.13 -4.58
C GLN A 4 -4.17 -3.68 -3.13
N ILE A 5 -3.76 -2.43 -2.91
CA ILE A 5 -3.51 -1.86 -1.57
C ILE A 5 -4.79 -1.89 -0.74
N ILE A 6 -5.93 -1.44 -1.27
CA ILE A 6 -7.20 -1.43 -0.51
C ILE A 6 -7.70 -2.86 -0.22
N LYS A 7 -7.39 -3.83 -1.08
CA LYS A 7 -7.71 -5.25 -0.86
C LYS A 7 -6.87 -5.83 0.26
N GLU A 8 -5.56 -5.55 0.26
CA GLU A 8 -4.63 -5.97 1.31
C GLU A 8 -4.98 -5.34 2.67
N LEU A 9 -5.28 -4.04 2.71
CA LEU A 9 -5.73 -3.36 3.92
C LEU A 9 -7.01 -3.98 4.46
N ARG A 10 -7.99 -4.27 3.59
CA ARG A 10 -9.24 -4.91 4.00
C ARG A 10 -8.99 -6.30 4.60
N THR A 11 -8.21 -7.15 3.93
CA THR A 11 -7.95 -8.52 4.40
C THR A 11 -7.15 -8.54 5.69
N LYS A 12 -6.14 -7.69 5.82
CA LYS A 12 -5.33 -7.54 7.05
C LYS A 12 -6.18 -7.13 8.25
N ASN A 13 -7.14 -6.23 8.04
CA ASN A 13 -8.08 -5.80 9.08
C ASN A 13 -9.30 -6.73 9.25
N LYS A 14 -9.35 -7.86 8.53
CA LYS A 14 -10.44 -8.85 8.58
C LYS A 14 -11.82 -8.26 8.28
N TYR A 15 -11.88 -7.21 7.46
CA TYR A 15 -13.14 -6.61 7.05
C TYR A 15 -13.75 -7.35 5.85
N SER A 16 -15.07 -7.46 5.84
CA SER A 16 -15.84 -7.84 4.66
C SER A 16 -16.03 -6.65 3.73
N HIS A 17 -16.33 -6.91 2.46
CA HIS A 17 -16.69 -5.82 1.53
C HIS A 17 -17.89 -5.01 2.02
N GLN A 18 -18.86 -5.66 2.67
CA GLN A 18 -20.04 -5.00 3.22
C GLN A 18 -19.66 -4.03 4.33
N GLN A 19 -18.81 -4.45 5.27
CA GLN A 19 -18.40 -3.61 6.39
C GLN A 19 -17.69 -2.32 5.95
N ILE A 20 -16.84 -2.39 4.93
CA ILE A 20 -16.20 -1.16 4.41
C ILE A 20 -17.21 -0.29 3.66
N ALA A 21 -18.05 -0.92 2.83
CA ALA A 21 -19.08 -0.21 2.07
C ALA A 21 -20.03 0.57 2.99
N ASP A 22 -20.46 -0.03 4.10
CA ASP A 22 -21.30 0.61 5.12
C ASP A 22 -20.59 1.80 5.77
N LYS A 23 -19.30 1.65 6.10
CA LYS A 23 -18.50 2.72 6.73
C LYS A 23 -18.29 3.94 5.84
N ILE A 24 -18.15 3.76 4.51
CA ILE A 24 -17.94 4.87 3.57
C ILE A 24 -19.22 5.34 2.87
N GLY A 25 -20.34 4.66 3.10
CA GLY A 25 -21.66 5.01 2.58
C GLY A 25 -21.83 4.67 1.10
N ILE A 26 -21.38 3.49 0.67
CA ILE A 26 -21.55 3.00 -0.71
C ILE A 26 -22.12 1.58 -0.73
N THR A 27 -22.39 1.05 -1.93
CA THR A 27 -22.81 -0.35 -2.08
C THR A 27 -21.62 -1.31 -1.97
N ARG A 28 -21.87 -2.52 -1.46
CA ARG A 28 -20.90 -3.63 -1.47
C ARG A 28 -20.31 -3.88 -2.85
N GLN A 29 -21.14 -3.78 -3.90
CA GLN A 29 -20.71 -3.97 -5.28
C GLN A 29 -19.76 -2.86 -5.74
N ALA A 30 -20.00 -1.60 -5.35
CA ALA A 30 -19.10 -0.50 -5.65
C ALA A 30 -17.71 -0.74 -5.04
N TYR A 31 -17.66 -1.11 -3.76
CA TYR A 31 -16.38 -1.44 -3.11
C TYR A 31 -15.68 -2.63 -3.77
N SER A 32 -16.42 -3.70 -4.09
CA SER A 32 -15.87 -4.86 -4.81
C SER A 32 -15.29 -4.47 -6.17
N ASN A 33 -15.93 -3.53 -6.89
CA ASN A 33 -15.43 -3.04 -8.17
C ASN A 33 -14.14 -2.22 -8.01
N TYR A 34 -13.95 -1.50 -6.90
CA TYR A 34 -12.69 -0.80 -6.63
C TYR A 34 -11.53 -1.77 -6.44
N GLU A 35 -11.74 -2.88 -5.71
CA GLU A 35 -10.72 -3.95 -5.60
C GLU A 35 -10.43 -4.67 -6.93
N LYS A 36 -11.29 -4.50 -7.95
CA LYS A 36 -11.13 -5.02 -9.30
C LYS A 36 -10.56 -3.99 -10.29
N GLY A 37 -10.23 -2.78 -9.84
CA GLY A 37 -9.59 -1.76 -10.66
C GLY A 37 -10.48 -0.60 -11.11
N ARG A 38 -11.77 -0.56 -10.71
CA ARG A 38 -12.56 0.66 -10.90
C ARG A 38 -11.97 1.78 -10.04
N VAL A 39 -11.78 2.96 -10.62
CA VAL A 39 -11.24 4.12 -9.89
C VAL A 39 -12.38 4.83 -9.15
N PRO A 40 -12.31 4.97 -7.81
CA PRO A 40 -13.24 5.81 -7.05
C PRO A 40 -12.97 7.30 -7.25
N ASP A 41 -13.92 8.14 -6.85
CA ASP A 41 -13.69 9.58 -6.74
C ASP A 41 -12.87 9.94 -5.50
N THR A 42 -12.34 11.17 -5.46
CA THR A 42 -11.49 11.65 -4.37
C THR A 42 -12.15 11.55 -2.98
N PRO A 43 -13.44 11.88 -2.79
CA PRO A 43 -14.10 11.72 -1.49
C PRO A 43 -14.11 10.27 -0.98
N ILE A 44 -14.28 9.29 -1.87
CA ILE A 44 -14.20 7.88 -1.47
C ILE A 44 -12.77 7.48 -1.14
N VAL A 45 -11.77 7.96 -1.88
CA VAL A 45 -10.35 7.74 -1.55
C VAL A 45 -10.02 8.27 -0.15
N GLN A 46 -10.46 9.49 0.18
CA GLN A 46 -10.28 10.10 1.50
C GLN A 46 -10.90 9.23 2.60
N LYS A 47 -12.16 8.83 2.45
CA LYS A 47 -12.83 7.97 3.44
C LYS A 47 -12.13 6.61 3.62
N ILE A 48 -11.60 6.04 2.55
CA ILE A 48 -10.83 4.79 2.64
C ILE A 48 -9.52 5.02 3.40
N ALA A 49 -8.83 6.14 3.16
CA ALA A 49 -7.62 6.52 3.88
C ALA A 49 -7.89 6.69 5.38
N ASP A 50 -8.98 7.38 5.73
CA ASP A 50 -9.40 7.60 7.11
C ASP A 50 -9.75 6.28 7.84
N ILE A 51 -10.46 5.36 7.17
CA ILE A 51 -10.80 4.05 7.76
C ILE A 51 -9.57 3.24 8.13
N TYR A 52 -8.53 3.30 7.30
CA TYR A 52 -7.32 2.51 7.48
C TYR A 52 -6.20 3.27 8.21
N GLY A 53 -6.38 4.58 8.48
CA GLY A 53 -5.38 5.41 9.14
C GLY A 53 -4.10 5.58 8.32
N VAL A 54 -4.23 5.68 6.99
CA VAL A 54 -3.10 5.80 6.05
C VAL A 54 -3.21 7.08 5.22
N SER A 55 -2.13 7.52 4.60
CA SER A 55 -2.20 8.65 3.66
C SER A 55 -2.83 8.24 2.32
N ILE A 56 -3.34 9.23 1.58
CA ILE A 56 -3.80 9.01 0.21
C ILE A 56 -2.63 8.57 -0.68
N ASP A 57 -1.46 9.18 -0.51
CA ASP A 57 -0.24 8.78 -1.20
C ASP A 57 0.06 7.29 -1.00
N TYR A 58 -0.06 6.78 0.23
CA TYR A 58 0.06 5.35 0.51
C TYR A 58 -0.94 4.54 -0.30
N LEU A 59 -2.23 4.91 -0.32
CA LEU A 59 -3.25 4.21 -1.11
C LEU A 59 -2.94 4.23 -2.62
N LEU A 60 -2.30 5.28 -3.11
CA LEU A 60 -1.87 5.41 -4.50
C LEU A 60 -0.53 4.72 -4.79
N GLY A 61 0.12 4.15 -3.79
CA GLY A 61 1.40 3.43 -3.92
C GLY A 61 2.63 4.31 -3.74
N ARG A 62 2.46 5.56 -3.28
CA ARG A 62 3.53 6.46 -2.82
C ARG A 62 3.69 6.28 -1.31
N SER A 63 4.30 5.16 -0.93
CA SER A 63 4.46 4.73 0.47
C SER A 63 5.89 4.84 0.98
N VAL A 64 6.80 5.24 0.11
CA VAL A 64 8.21 5.37 0.41
C VAL A 64 8.40 6.80 0.89
N ASP A 65 8.98 6.99 2.08
CA ASP A 65 9.44 8.32 2.44
C ASP A 65 10.49 8.77 1.40
N LEU A 66 10.62 10.08 1.17
CA LEU A 66 11.49 10.59 0.11
C LEU A 66 12.93 10.08 0.21
N GLU A 67 13.43 9.84 1.42
CA GLU A 67 14.77 9.32 1.70
C GLU A 67 14.88 7.86 1.27
N THR A 68 13.91 7.01 1.63
CA THR A 68 13.89 5.62 1.15
C THR A 68 13.73 5.56 -0.38
N GLU A 69 13.01 6.51 -0.98
CA GLU A 69 12.77 6.58 -2.43
C GLU A 69 14.06 6.96 -3.18
N GLU A 70 14.82 7.90 -2.63
CA GLU A 70 16.16 8.27 -3.09
C GLU A 70 17.14 7.10 -2.96
N ILE A 71 17.14 6.41 -1.81
CA ILE A 71 17.99 5.22 -1.60
C ILE A 71 17.66 4.13 -2.63
N ILE A 72 16.39 3.85 -2.91
CA ILE A 72 15.99 2.85 -3.92
C ILE A 72 16.50 3.27 -5.32
N ARG A 73 16.35 4.54 -5.69
CA ARG A 73 16.84 5.05 -6.97
C ARG A 73 18.36 4.92 -7.09
N ASP A 74 19.09 5.29 -6.04
CA ASP A 74 20.54 5.17 -6.00
C ASP A 74 20.97 3.70 -6.10
N LEU A 75 20.28 2.80 -5.40
CA LEU A 75 20.52 1.36 -5.49
C LEU A 75 20.40 0.84 -6.91
N GLU A 76 19.44 1.30 -7.70
CA GLU A 76 19.25 0.87 -9.10
C GLU A 76 20.46 1.18 -9.99
N THR A 77 21.20 2.25 -9.69
CA THR A 77 22.41 2.68 -10.43
C THR A 77 23.65 1.85 -10.12
N LEU A 78 23.61 1.03 -9.07
CA LEU A 78 24.76 0.22 -8.64
C LEU A 78 24.93 -1.04 -9.49
N SER A 79 26.14 -1.59 -9.49
CA SER A 79 26.39 -2.92 -10.03
C SER A 79 25.68 -4.00 -9.22
N GLU A 80 25.33 -5.11 -9.87
CA GLU A 80 24.60 -6.22 -9.24
C GLU A 80 25.32 -6.80 -8.01
N ASP A 81 26.66 -6.86 -8.04
CA ASP A 81 27.44 -7.34 -6.90
C ASP A 81 27.28 -6.43 -5.67
N LYS A 82 27.23 -5.10 -5.87
CA LYS A 82 27.03 -4.13 -4.78
C LYS A 82 25.60 -4.18 -4.25
N LYS A 83 24.61 -4.27 -5.14
CA LYS A 83 23.20 -4.44 -4.76
C LYS A 83 23.02 -5.67 -3.87
N ARG A 84 23.62 -6.79 -4.27
CA ARG A 84 23.55 -8.06 -3.54
C ARG A 84 24.07 -7.92 -2.11
N VAL A 85 25.24 -7.30 -1.91
CA VAL A 85 25.79 -7.06 -0.56
C VAL A 85 24.83 -6.26 0.31
N ILE A 86 24.27 -5.16 -0.22
CA ILE A 86 23.36 -4.31 0.53
C ILE A 86 22.06 -5.05 0.88
N LEU A 87 21.49 -5.80 -0.07
CA LEU A 87 20.30 -6.60 0.16
C LEU A 87 20.52 -7.66 1.24
N ASP A 88 21.69 -8.29 1.27
CA ASP A 88 22.03 -9.27 2.30
C ASP A 88 22.19 -8.63 3.69
N MET A 89 22.75 -7.42 3.76
CA MET A 89 22.79 -6.63 5.00
C MET A 89 21.38 -6.30 5.53
N ILE A 90 20.49 -5.81 4.65
CA ILE A 90 19.10 -5.49 5.00
C ILE A 90 18.38 -6.74 5.52
N LYS A 91 18.52 -7.88 4.82
CA LYS A 91 17.90 -9.15 5.24
C LYS A 91 18.40 -9.61 6.61
N SER A 92 19.71 -9.53 6.84
CA SER A 92 20.33 -9.87 8.13
C SER A 92 19.74 -9.01 9.26
N TYR A 93 19.62 -7.70 9.04
CA TYR A 93 19.07 -6.78 10.01
C TYR A 93 17.58 -7.04 10.30
N VAL A 94 16.76 -7.29 9.27
CA VAL A 94 15.33 -7.58 9.45
C VAL A 94 15.09 -8.91 10.15
N GLN A 95 15.91 -9.93 9.88
CA GLN A 95 15.80 -11.24 10.54
C GLN A 95 16.25 -11.21 12.00
N ALA A 96 17.24 -10.38 12.35
CA ALA A 96 17.70 -10.21 13.72
C ALA A 96 16.71 -9.46 14.62
N ASN A 97 15.75 -8.74 14.03
CA ASN A 97 14.77 -7.90 14.72
C ASN A 97 13.32 -8.41 14.59
N LYS A 98 13.13 -9.67 14.18
CA LYS A 98 11.87 -10.41 14.23
C LYS A 98 11.89 -11.43 15.35
#